data_AF-H0FTC7-F1
#
_entry.id   AF-H0FTC7-F1
#
_cell.length_a   1.000
_cell.length_b   1.000
_cell.length_c   1.000
_cell.angle_alpha   90.00
_cell.angle_beta   90.00
_cell.angle_gamma   90.00
#
_symmetry.space_group_name_H-M   'P 1'
#
loop_
_entity.id
_entity.type
_entity.pdbx_description
1 polymer ?
#
loop_
_entity_poly.entity_id
_entity_poly.type
_entity_poly.pdbx_seq_one_letter_code
_entity_poly.pdbx_strand_id
1 'polypeptide(L)'
;MDCVAARFPASAGLPWFELAGLPIYPPPAMFWWWYFYDAYAPHVFMEGGAIVASVGLMAIVVAIFMSIWRAREAEDIRTFGSARWAERENIETAGLLGDDGAVLGRYARDYLRHDGAEHVLCFAPTRSGKGVGLVVPTLLTWPGSAIVHDIKGENWELTAGFRARHGRVLLFDPTNPHSAAYNPLLEVRKGEWEVRDVQNVADVLVDPEGSLKSGITGRKPATRCAQIGDRNELPSGATPPGGNG
;
A
#
# COMPACT_ATOMS: atom_id res chain seq x y z
N MET A 1 -24.84 -27.14 -42.05
CA MET A 1 -23.47 -26.58 -42.03
C MET A 1 -22.71 -27.31 -43.11
N ASP A 2 -23.11 -27.09 -44.36
CA ASP A 2 -22.70 -27.91 -45.51
C ASP A 2 -22.35 -26.97 -46.64
N CYS A 3 -21.16 -26.38 -46.58
CA CYS A 3 -20.51 -25.65 -47.68
C CYS A 3 -19.12 -25.22 -47.19
N VAL A 4 -18.13 -26.11 -47.19
CA VAL A 4 -16.71 -25.87 -47.58
C VAL A 4 -16.05 -27.25 -47.68
N ALA A 5 -16.48 -28.06 -48.64
CA ALA A 5 -15.66 -29.15 -49.15
C ALA A 5 -15.57 -28.91 -50.66
N ALA A 6 -14.77 -27.93 -51.05
CA ALA A 6 -14.39 -27.71 -52.43
C ALA A 6 -13.60 -28.94 -52.89
N ARG A 7 -14.33 -29.96 -53.34
CA ARG A 7 -13.73 -31.14 -53.96
C ARG A 7 -13.38 -30.72 -55.39
N PHE A 8 -12.17 -30.21 -55.55
CA PHE A 8 -11.62 -29.86 -56.86
C PHE A 8 -11.76 -31.09 -57.80
N PRO A 9 -12.15 -30.89 -59.06
CA PRO A 9 -12.27 -32.00 -60.02
C PRO A 9 -10.93 -32.72 -60.17
N ALA A 10 -10.97 -34.01 -60.47
CA ALA A 10 -9.79 -34.90 -60.63
C ALA A 10 -8.76 -34.43 -61.68
N SER A 11 -9.03 -33.34 -62.39
CA SER A 11 -8.15 -32.66 -63.34
C SER A 11 -7.17 -31.66 -62.71
N ALA A 12 -7.22 -31.41 -61.39
CA ALA A 12 -6.38 -30.41 -60.71
C ALA A 12 -4.90 -30.82 -60.52
N GLY A 13 -4.50 -32.01 -60.98
CA GLY A 13 -3.14 -32.54 -60.84
C GLY A 13 -2.94 -33.37 -59.57
N LEU A 14 -1.73 -33.89 -59.37
CA LEU A 14 -1.36 -34.67 -58.19
C LEU A 14 -1.23 -33.75 -56.96
N PRO A 15 -1.85 -34.09 -55.81
CA PRO A 15 -1.62 -33.35 -54.58
C PRO A 15 -0.18 -33.51 -54.10
N TRP A 16 0.32 -32.53 -53.35
CA TRP A 16 1.65 -32.60 -52.77
C TRP A 16 1.71 -33.67 -51.67
N PHE A 17 0.66 -33.71 -50.83
CA PHE A 17 0.44 -34.75 -49.81
C PHE A 17 -1.01 -34.67 -49.32
N GLU A 18 -1.46 -35.69 -48.59
CA GLU A 18 -2.78 -35.69 -47.95
C GLU A 18 -2.63 -35.47 -46.45
N LEU A 19 -3.47 -34.58 -45.90
CA LEU A 19 -3.54 -34.35 -44.46
C LEU A 19 -4.98 -34.56 -44.01
N ALA A 20 -5.20 -35.52 -43.10
CA ALA A 20 -6.52 -35.87 -42.57
C ALA A 20 -7.59 -36.15 -43.67
N GLY A 21 -7.19 -36.78 -44.79
CA GLY A 21 -8.08 -37.09 -45.91
C GLY A 21 -8.37 -35.92 -46.85
N LEU A 22 -7.72 -34.77 -46.66
CA LEU A 22 -7.80 -33.61 -47.56
C LEU A 22 -6.52 -33.54 -48.42
N PRO A 23 -6.64 -33.48 -49.76
CA PRO A 23 -5.50 -33.29 -50.65
C PRO A 23 -4.96 -31.86 -50.51
N ILE A 24 -3.70 -31.72 -50.13
CA ILE A 24 -3.01 -30.44 -50.03
C ILE A 24 -2.23 -30.21 -51.33
N TYR A 25 -2.54 -29.10 -51.98
CA TYR A 25 -1.89 -28.66 -53.21
C TYR A 25 -0.87 -27.54 -52.92
N PRO A 26 0.17 -27.40 -53.75
CA PRO A 26 1.17 -26.35 -53.54
C PRO A 26 0.53 -24.96 -53.65
N PRO A 27 0.79 -24.02 -52.71
CA PRO A 27 0.14 -22.70 -52.70
C PRO A 27 0.20 -21.93 -54.03
N PRO A 28 1.30 -21.98 -54.82
CA PRO A 28 1.35 -21.32 -56.13
C PRO A 28 0.37 -21.86 -57.18
N ALA A 29 -0.11 -23.11 -57.05
CA ALA A 29 -1.07 -23.70 -57.99
C ALA A 29 -2.41 -22.95 -57.99
N MET A 30 -2.77 -22.31 -56.87
CA MET A 30 -3.96 -21.46 -56.76
C MET A 30 -3.97 -20.36 -57.83
N PHE A 31 -2.84 -19.69 -58.07
CA PHE A 31 -2.74 -18.61 -59.06
C PHE A 31 -2.89 -19.14 -60.48
N TRP A 32 -2.35 -20.32 -60.77
CA TRP A 32 -2.51 -20.98 -62.06
C TRP A 32 -3.95 -21.42 -62.30
N TRP A 33 -4.60 -21.98 -61.29
CA TRP A 33 -6.00 -22.36 -61.40
C TRP A 33 -6.92 -21.16 -61.54
N TRP A 34 -6.62 -20.08 -60.83
CA TRP A 34 -7.35 -18.83 -61.00
C TRP A 34 -7.20 -18.33 -62.45
N TYR A 35 -5.98 -18.25 -62.99
CA TYR A 35 -5.77 -17.80 -64.38
C TYR A 35 -6.49 -18.65 -65.44
N PHE A 36 -6.51 -19.98 -65.30
CA PHE A 36 -7.07 -20.88 -66.30
C PHE A 36 -8.55 -21.24 -66.10
N TYR A 37 -9.05 -21.28 -64.87
CA TYR A 37 -10.39 -21.81 -64.53
C TYR A 37 -11.37 -20.78 -63.95
N ASP A 38 -10.96 -19.51 -63.75
CA ASP A 38 -11.87 -18.44 -63.30
C ASP A 38 -13.13 -18.35 -64.17
N ALA A 39 -12.95 -18.42 -65.49
CA ALA A 39 -14.04 -18.36 -66.46
C ALA A 39 -15.03 -19.54 -66.37
N TYR A 40 -14.61 -20.68 -65.81
CA TYR A 40 -15.43 -21.89 -65.69
C TYR A 40 -16.13 -22.01 -64.33
N ALA A 41 -15.54 -21.49 -63.25
CA ALA A 41 -16.08 -21.60 -61.90
C ALA A 41 -15.87 -20.31 -61.08
N PRO A 42 -16.41 -19.16 -61.51
CA PRO A 42 -16.11 -17.86 -60.91
C PRO A 42 -16.61 -17.73 -59.46
N HIS A 43 -17.74 -18.37 -59.13
CA HIS A 43 -18.31 -18.31 -57.78
C HIS A 43 -17.41 -18.98 -56.72
N VAL A 44 -16.73 -20.07 -57.06
CA VAL A 44 -15.83 -20.79 -56.13
C VAL A 44 -14.61 -19.93 -55.77
N PHE A 45 -14.01 -19.25 -56.74
CA PHE A 45 -12.88 -18.35 -56.51
C PHE A 45 -13.28 -17.06 -55.80
N MET A 46 -14.47 -16.51 -56.09
CA MET A 46 -15.01 -15.33 -55.37
C MET A 46 -15.31 -15.64 -53.90
N GLU A 47 -15.96 -16.77 -53.60
CA GLU A 47 -16.25 -17.19 -52.23
C GLU A 47 -14.95 -17.44 -51.44
N GLY A 48 -14.00 -18.17 -52.03
CA GLY A 48 -12.69 -18.40 -51.41
C GLY A 48 -11.91 -17.11 -51.18
N GLY A 49 -11.91 -16.20 -52.16
CA GLY A 49 -11.29 -14.89 -52.05
C GLY A 49 -11.93 -14.02 -50.97
N ALA A 50 -13.26 -14.02 -50.86
CA ALA A 50 -13.99 -13.29 -49.83
C ALA A 50 -13.69 -13.82 -48.41
N ILE A 51 -13.56 -15.15 -48.26
CA ILE A 51 -13.16 -15.76 -46.98
C ILE A 51 -11.73 -15.33 -46.61
N VAL A 52 -10.78 -15.41 -47.55
CA VAL A 52 -9.38 -15.01 -47.27
C VAL A 52 -9.29 -13.52 -46.95
N ALA A 53 -10.00 -12.67 -47.69
CA ALA A 53 -10.03 -11.23 -47.46
C ALA A 53 -10.64 -10.87 -46.10
N SER A 54 -11.75 -11.52 -45.72
CA SER A 54 -12.41 -11.29 -44.43
C SER A 54 -11.57 -11.77 -43.25
N VAL A 55 -10.90 -12.93 -43.35
CA VAL A 55 -9.96 -13.43 -42.34
C VAL A 55 -8.75 -12.50 -42.21
N GLY A 56 -8.20 -12.03 -43.34
CA GLY A 56 -7.10 -11.07 -43.35
C GLY A 56 -7.48 -9.75 -42.68
N LEU A 57 -8.65 -9.20 -43.02
CA LEU A 57 -9.16 -7.98 -42.41
C LEU A 57 -9.38 -8.14 -40.90
N MET A 58 -9.98 -9.27 -40.49
CA MET A 58 -10.20 -9.58 -39.07
C MET A 58 -8.87 -9.69 -38.30
N ALA A 59 -7.86 -10.35 -38.88
CA ALA A 59 -6.53 -10.46 -38.28
C ALA A 59 -5.88 -9.08 -38.07
N ILE A 60 -6.03 -8.17 -39.03
CA ILE A 60 -5.55 -6.78 -38.90
C ILE A 60 -6.26 -6.06 -37.76
N VAL A 61 -7.60 -6.18 -37.67
CA VAL A 61 -8.39 -5.55 -36.59
C VAL A 61 -7.96 -6.08 -35.22
N VAL A 62 -7.80 -7.40 -35.08
CA VAL A 62 -7.35 -8.03 -33.83
C VAL A 62 -5.93 -7.59 -33.48
N ALA A 63 -5.02 -7.51 -34.45
CA ALA A 63 -3.65 -7.04 -34.22
C ALA A 63 -3.61 -5.57 -33.76
N ILE A 64 -4.42 -4.69 -34.37
CA ILE A 64 -4.55 -3.29 -33.95
C ILE A 64 -5.11 -3.22 -32.53
N PHE A 65 -6.18 -3.97 -32.22
CA PHE A 65 -6.79 -3.99 -30.90
C PHE A 65 -5.81 -4.48 -29.83
N MET A 66 -5.10 -5.57 -30.09
CA MET A 66 -4.07 -6.12 -29.20
C MET A 66 -2.89 -5.15 -29.02
N SER A 67 -2.50 -4.44 -30.07
CA SER A 67 -1.45 -3.42 -30.00
C SER A 67 -1.86 -2.26 -29.08
N ILE A 68 -3.10 -1.77 -29.23
CA ILE A 68 -3.65 -0.71 -28.36
C ILE A 68 -3.78 -1.19 -26.92
N TRP A 69 -4.31 -2.40 -26.69
CA TRP A 69 -4.47 -2.93 -25.33
C TRP A 69 -3.11 -3.10 -24.64
N ARG A 70 -2.13 -3.67 -25.33
CA ARG A 70 -0.76 -3.81 -24.82
C ARG A 70 -0.08 -2.46 -24.59
N ALA A 71 -0.32 -1.47 -25.44
CA ALA A 71 0.23 -0.12 -25.25
C ALA A 71 -0.30 0.54 -23.97
N ARG A 72 -1.58 0.31 -23.62
CA ARG A 72 -2.16 0.79 -22.36
C ARG A 72 -1.60 0.06 -21.13
N GLU A 73 -1.29 -1.22 -21.25
CA GLU A 73 -0.64 -2.00 -20.19
C GLU A 73 0.84 -1.58 -19.99
N ALA A 74 1.53 -1.28 -21.10
CA ALA A 74 2.95 -0.92 -21.10
C ALA A 74 3.26 0.49 -20.57
N GLU A 75 2.25 1.34 -20.34
CA GLU A 75 2.44 2.57 -19.58
C GLU A 75 2.78 2.29 -18.10
N ASP A 76 2.62 1.05 -17.61
CA ASP A 76 2.97 0.65 -16.22
C ASP A 76 4.41 0.10 -16.07
N ILE A 77 5.37 0.58 -16.86
CA ILE A 77 6.80 0.25 -16.68
C ILE A 77 7.39 1.09 -15.53
N ARG A 78 7.29 0.54 -14.32
CA ARG A 78 7.70 1.14 -13.04
C ARG A 78 9.20 1.07 -12.76
N THR A 79 10.05 1.64 -13.61
CA THR A 79 11.52 1.55 -13.43
C THR A 79 12.04 2.36 -12.22
N PHE A 80 11.32 3.38 -11.75
CA PHE A 80 11.73 4.25 -10.63
C PHE A 80 10.73 4.29 -9.46
N GLY A 81 9.82 3.32 -9.40
CA GLY A 81 8.75 3.25 -8.40
C GLY A 81 7.40 3.75 -8.91
N SER A 82 6.35 3.43 -8.17
CA SER A 82 4.95 3.78 -8.48
C SER A 82 4.50 5.08 -7.82
N ALA A 83 5.44 5.93 -7.38
CA ALA A 83 5.11 7.17 -6.70
C ALA A 83 4.42 8.12 -7.69
N ARG A 84 3.20 8.51 -7.37
CA ARG A 84 2.40 9.46 -8.13
C ARG A 84 1.65 10.37 -7.18
N TRP A 85 1.20 11.52 -7.69
CA TRP A 85 0.27 12.36 -6.95
C TRP A 85 -1.00 11.58 -6.63
N ALA A 86 -1.45 11.69 -5.38
CA ALA A 86 -2.65 11.01 -4.93
C ALA A 86 -3.88 11.66 -5.57
N GLU A 87 -4.77 10.82 -6.09
CA GLU A 87 -6.12 11.22 -6.49
C GLU A 87 -7.07 11.08 -5.29
N ARG A 88 -8.26 11.67 -5.38
CA ARG A 88 -9.25 11.65 -4.30
C ARG A 88 -9.52 10.23 -3.77
N GLU A 89 -9.70 9.26 -4.67
CA GLU A 89 -9.93 7.85 -4.30
C GLU A 89 -8.77 7.27 -3.47
N ASN A 90 -7.52 7.65 -3.77
CA ASN A 90 -6.36 7.21 -3.01
C ASN A 90 -6.32 7.83 -1.61
N ILE A 91 -6.72 9.09 -1.48
CA ILE A 91 -6.79 9.82 -0.21
C ILE A 91 -7.88 9.21 0.69
N GLU A 92 -9.04 8.88 0.10
CA GLU A 92 -10.16 8.21 0.77
C GLU A 92 -9.77 6.79 1.22
N THR A 93 -9.16 6.02 0.32
CA THR A 93 -8.68 4.66 0.63
C THR A 93 -7.61 4.66 1.72
N ALA A 94 -6.76 5.70 1.75
CA ALA A 94 -5.77 5.89 2.80
C ALA A 94 -6.36 6.40 4.13
N GLY A 95 -7.67 6.65 4.19
CA GLY A 95 -8.36 7.09 5.41
C GLY A 95 -8.02 8.52 5.85
N LEU A 96 -7.50 9.37 4.94
CA LEU A 96 -6.99 10.68 5.32
C LEU A 96 -8.06 11.78 5.43
N LEU A 97 -9.30 11.49 5.03
CA LEU A 97 -10.42 12.44 5.10
C LEU A 97 -11.23 12.34 6.40
N GLY A 98 -10.74 11.59 7.40
CA GLY A 98 -11.37 11.48 8.71
C GLY A 98 -11.33 12.78 9.51
N ASP A 99 -12.23 12.88 10.49
CA ASP A 99 -12.29 14.00 11.43
C ASP A 99 -11.29 13.87 12.59
N ASP A 100 -10.69 12.71 12.79
CA ASP A 100 -9.71 12.47 13.84
C ASP A 100 -8.29 12.44 13.27
N GLY A 101 -7.28 12.58 14.12
CA GLY A 101 -5.89 12.53 13.71
C GLY A 101 -5.12 13.85 13.74
N ALA A 102 -3.81 13.73 13.53
CA ALA A 102 -2.93 14.89 13.33
C ALA A 102 -3.16 15.49 11.95
N VAL A 103 -3.27 16.82 11.86
CA VAL A 103 -3.53 17.52 10.59
C VAL A 103 -2.26 17.52 9.76
N LEU A 104 -2.31 16.94 8.57
CA LEU A 104 -1.19 16.90 7.62
C LEU A 104 -1.20 18.09 6.65
N GLY A 105 -2.39 18.57 6.30
CA GLY A 105 -2.58 19.62 5.31
C GLY A 105 -4.01 19.71 4.82
N ARG A 106 -4.19 20.20 3.59
CA ARG A 106 -5.52 20.36 2.97
C ARG A 106 -5.49 19.91 1.52
N TYR A 107 -6.49 19.12 1.12
CA TYR A 107 -6.76 18.77 -0.27
C TYR A 107 -8.06 19.43 -0.71
N ALA A 108 -7.99 20.37 -1.65
CA ALA A 108 -9.11 21.23 -2.03
C ALA A 108 -9.78 21.92 -0.81
N ARG A 109 -10.94 21.43 -0.38
CA ARG A 109 -11.70 21.94 0.78
C ARG A 109 -11.58 21.06 2.03
N ASP A 110 -11.00 19.88 1.90
CA ASP A 110 -10.98 18.84 2.93
C ASP A 110 -9.63 18.87 3.67
N TYR A 111 -9.67 18.77 5.00
CA TYR A 111 -8.45 18.60 5.78
C TYR A 111 -7.95 17.16 5.66
N LEU A 112 -6.64 17.01 5.48
CA LEU A 112 -6.00 15.71 5.51
C LEU A 112 -5.52 15.45 6.94
N ARG A 113 -5.93 14.32 7.53
CA ARG A 113 -5.56 13.94 8.89
C ARG A 113 -5.03 12.51 8.92
N HIS A 114 -4.13 12.26 9.86
CA HIS A 114 -3.59 10.93 10.11
C HIS A 114 -3.82 10.53 11.56
N ASP A 115 -4.60 9.47 11.74
CA ASP A 115 -4.98 8.90 13.04
C ASP A 115 -4.35 7.50 13.28
N GLY A 116 -3.33 7.17 12.48
CA GLY A 116 -2.62 5.90 12.59
C GLY A 116 -1.58 5.89 13.71
N ALA A 117 -1.06 4.69 14.01
CA ALA A 117 0.02 4.52 14.98
C ALA A 117 1.40 4.94 14.42
N GLU A 118 1.45 5.26 13.13
CA GLU A 118 2.66 5.64 12.43
C GLU A 118 3.14 7.05 12.81
N HIS A 119 4.46 7.27 12.68
CA HIS A 119 5.05 8.59 12.94
C HIS A 119 4.96 9.48 11.70
N VAL A 120 4.59 10.75 11.92
CA VAL A 120 4.53 11.78 10.88
C VAL A 120 5.78 12.66 10.93
N LEU A 121 6.51 12.73 9.82
CA LEU A 121 7.64 13.64 9.65
C LEU A 121 7.25 14.80 8.72
N CYS A 122 7.27 16.02 9.24
CA CYS A 122 7.08 17.23 8.44
C CYS A 122 8.44 17.84 8.04
N PHE A 123 8.76 17.79 6.74
CA PHE A 123 9.91 18.49 6.19
C PHE A 123 9.47 19.82 5.58
N ALA A 124 9.81 20.94 6.24
CA ALA A 124 9.36 22.26 5.82
C ALA A 124 10.39 23.36 6.16
N PRO A 125 10.79 24.21 5.19
CA PRO A 125 11.73 25.32 5.41
C PRO A 125 11.26 26.34 6.46
N THR A 126 12.12 27.27 6.86
CA THR A 126 11.71 28.40 7.69
C THR A 126 10.67 29.26 6.96
N ARG A 127 9.72 29.84 7.71
CA ARG A 127 8.64 30.70 7.18
C ARG A 127 7.72 30.03 6.13
N SER A 128 7.71 28.71 6.05
CA SER A 128 6.82 27.91 5.18
C SER A 128 5.41 27.70 5.75
N GLY A 129 5.17 28.14 6.98
CA GLY A 129 3.87 28.01 7.63
C GLY A 129 3.63 26.68 8.38
N LYS A 130 4.66 25.86 8.64
CA LYS A 130 4.49 24.60 9.42
C LYS A 130 3.77 24.79 10.77
N GLY A 131 3.97 25.93 11.43
CA GLY A 131 3.28 26.26 12.68
C GLY A 131 1.76 26.42 12.45
N VAL A 132 1.38 27.33 11.56
CA VAL A 132 -0.03 27.69 11.31
C VAL A 132 -0.80 26.66 10.48
N GLY A 133 -0.12 25.88 9.64
CA GLY A 133 -0.74 24.94 8.70
C GLY A 133 -0.81 23.50 9.21
N LEU A 134 0.02 23.13 10.18
CA LEU A 134 0.14 21.76 10.69
C LEU A 134 0.07 21.70 12.21
N VAL A 135 0.98 22.40 12.91
CA VAL A 135 1.13 22.27 14.37
C VAL A 135 -0.07 22.85 15.13
N VAL A 136 -0.40 24.13 14.91
CA VAL A 136 -1.50 24.81 15.60
C VAL A 136 -2.86 24.14 15.29
N PRO A 137 -3.22 23.84 14.03
CA PRO A 137 -4.44 23.10 13.74
C PRO A 137 -4.49 21.76 14.47
N THR A 138 -3.40 20.98 14.45
CA THR A 138 -3.33 19.71 15.18
C THR A 138 -3.57 19.90 16.68
N LEU A 139 -2.93 20.87 17.33
CA LEU A 139 -3.11 21.09 18.77
C LEU A 139 -4.52 21.57 19.15
N LEU A 140 -5.26 22.18 18.21
CA LEU A 140 -6.63 22.64 18.40
C LEU A 140 -7.68 21.57 18.07
N THR A 141 -7.35 20.55 17.27
CA THR A 141 -8.30 19.50 16.89
C THR A 141 -8.00 18.15 17.54
N TRP A 142 -6.73 17.88 17.89
CA TRP A 142 -6.31 16.60 18.46
C TRP A 142 -6.95 16.36 19.84
N PRO A 143 -7.81 15.35 19.98
CA PRO A 143 -8.54 15.09 21.22
C PRO A 143 -7.66 14.49 22.31
N GLY A 144 -6.52 13.88 21.94
CA GLY A 144 -5.62 13.21 22.86
C GLY A 144 -4.71 14.14 23.66
N SER A 145 -3.93 13.52 24.54
CA SER A 145 -2.81 14.18 25.23
C SER A 145 -1.71 14.54 24.23
N ALA A 146 -1.00 15.65 24.49
CA ALA A 146 0.10 16.11 23.66
C ALA A 146 1.24 16.64 24.53
N ILE A 147 2.47 16.24 24.21
CA ILE A 147 3.71 16.84 24.74
C ILE A 147 4.32 17.63 23.58
N VAL A 148 4.51 18.92 23.80
CA VAL A 148 4.97 19.84 22.75
C VAL A 148 6.29 20.46 23.19
N HIS A 149 7.34 20.21 22.42
CA HIS A 149 8.61 20.91 22.59
C HIS A 149 8.54 22.25 21.86
N ASP A 150 8.27 23.32 22.62
CA ASP A 150 8.02 24.66 22.09
C ASP A 150 9.11 25.64 22.53
N ILE A 151 10.24 25.62 21.81
CA ILE A 151 11.39 26.51 22.09
C ILE A 151 10.99 27.99 22.01
N LYS A 152 9.95 28.33 21.23
CA LYS A 152 9.56 29.74 21.00
C LYS A 152 8.40 30.22 21.87
N GLY A 153 7.62 29.31 22.44
CA GLY A 153 6.41 29.63 23.21
C GLY A 153 5.17 29.98 22.36
N GLU A 154 5.27 29.98 21.03
CA GLU A 154 4.18 30.35 20.11
C GLU A 154 3.01 29.36 20.19
N ASN A 155 3.29 28.06 20.36
CA ASN A 155 2.25 27.05 20.46
C ASN A 155 1.52 27.15 21.80
N TRP A 156 2.25 27.42 22.88
CA TRP A 156 1.65 27.66 24.19
C TRP A 156 0.69 28.85 24.14
N GLU A 157 1.15 30.00 23.67
CA GLU A 157 0.37 31.23 23.62
C GLU A 157 -0.91 31.07 22.79
N LEU A 158 -0.82 30.40 21.64
CA LEU A 158 -1.95 30.25 20.72
C LEU A 158 -2.95 29.16 21.14
N THR A 159 -2.49 28.08 21.81
CA THR A 159 -3.31 26.86 21.95
C THR A 159 -3.62 26.45 23.38
N ALA A 160 -2.83 26.88 24.38
CA ALA A 160 -3.00 26.42 25.77
C ALA A 160 -4.37 26.77 26.33
N GLY A 161 -4.89 27.98 26.06
CA GLY A 161 -6.21 28.40 26.51
C GLY A 161 -7.35 27.55 25.94
N PHE A 162 -7.26 27.13 24.67
CA PHE A 162 -8.23 26.22 24.06
C PHE A 162 -8.15 24.83 24.70
N ARG A 163 -6.93 24.29 24.84
CA ARG A 163 -6.70 22.95 25.39
C ARG A 163 -7.08 22.86 26.87
N ALA A 164 -6.95 23.95 27.62
CA ALA A 164 -7.38 24.04 29.03
C ALA A 164 -8.88 23.80 29.24
N ARG A 165 -9.70 23.99 28.19
CA ARG A 165 -11.13 23.68 28.23
C ARG A 165 -11.43 22.18 28.12
N HIS A 166 -10.46 21.39 27.65
CA HIS A 166 -10.60 19.95 27.40
C HIS A 166 -9.85 19.11 28.42
N GLY A 167 -8.87 19.67 29.11
CA GLY A 167 -8.09 18.96 30.12
C GLY A 167 -7.04 19.84 30.78
N ARG A 168 -6.21 19.22 31.63
CA ARG A 168 -5.12 19.91 32.31
C ARG A 168 -4.01 20.25 31.32
N VAL A 169 -3.54 21.50 31.36
CA VAL A 169 -2.43 21.99 30.56
C VAL A 169 -1.33 22.48 31.50
N LEU A 170 -0.10 22.06 31.25
CA LEU A 170 1.07 22.36 32.07
C LEU A 170 2.16 22.98 31.20
N LEU A 171 2.69 24.12 31.63
CA LEU A 171 3.90 24.71 31.07
C LEU A 171 5.07 24.22 31.89
N PHE A 172 6.10 23.68 31.22
CA PHE A 172 7.39 23.43 31.86
C PHE A 172 8.45 24.30 31.19
N ASP A 173 8.84 25.35 31.89
CA ASP A 173 9.91 26.28 31.53
C ASP A 173 10.70 26.64 32.80
N PRO A 174 11.90 26.06 33.00
CA PRO A 174 12.70 26.28 34.21
C PRO A 174 13.06 27.75 34.47
N THR A 175 12.98 28.62 33.46
CA THR A 175 13.28 30.04 33.58
C THR A 175 12.06 30.89 33.94
N ASN A 176 10.85 30.31 33.87
CA ASN A 176 9.60 30.99 34.09
C ASN A 176 9.06 30.76 35.51
N PRO A 177 8.85 31.81 36.33
CA PRO A 177 8.30 31.69 37.68
C PRO A 177 6.90 31.06 37.75
N HIS A 178 6.15 31.09 36.65
CA HIS A 178 4.82 30.50 36.54
C HIS A 178 4.82 29.08 35.96
N SER A 179 6.00 28.50 35.70
CA SER A 179 6.13 27.11 35.25
C SER A 179 5.62 26.13 36.29
N ALA A 180 5.10 24.99 35.83
CA ALA A 180 4.90 23.83 36.66
C ALA A 180 6.25 23.37 37.25
N ALA A 181 6.23 22.95 38.52
CA ALA A 181 7.37 22.30 39.14
C ALA A 181 7.48 20.85 38.63
N TYR A 182 8.71 20.41 38.36
CA TYR A 182 9.01 19.05 37.96
C TYR A 182 10.22 18.54 38.74
N ASN A 183 10.11 17.34 39.29
CA ASN A 183 11.20 16.65 39.93
C ASN A 183 11.22 15.19 39.44
N PRO A 184 12.19 14.81 38.59
CA PRO A 184 12.26 13.45 38.04
C PRO A 184 12.46 12.37 39.12
N LEU A 185 12.97 12.74 40.31
CA LEU A 185 13.13 11.80 41.42
C LEU A 185 11.79 11.33 42.00
N LEU A 186 10.70 12.06 41.73
CA LEU A 186 9.36 11.63 42.15
C LEU A 186 8.84 10.43 41.33
N GLU A 187 9.46 10.13 40.18
CA GLU A 187 9.12 8.96 39.37
C GLU A 187 9.75 7.65 39.92
N VAL A 188 10.66 7.74 40.91
CA VAL A 188 11.29 6.58 41.52
C VAL A 188 10.34 5.92 42.52
N ARG A 189 9.81 4.75 42.15
CA ARG A 189 8.96 3.95 43.04
C ARG A 189 9.81 3.14 44.01
N LYS A 190 9.54 3.27 45.30
CA LYS A 190 10.22 2.49 46.35
C LYS A 190 9.83 1.02 46.28
N GLY A 191 10.79 0.12 46.55
CA GLY A 191 10.57 -1.33 46.58
C GLY A 191 11.22 -2.06 45.40
N GLU A 192 10.51 -3.04 44.83
CA GLU A 192 11.06 -3.98 43.83
C GLU A 192 11.65 -3.28 42.58
N TRP A 193 11.07 -2.16 42.17
CA TRP A 193 11.45 -1.44 40.95
C TRP A 193 12.44 -0.29 41.16
N GLU A 194 12.82 0.00 42.41
CA GLU A 194 13.55 1.22 42.79
C GLU A 194 14.89 1.36 42.05
N VAL A 195 15.69 0.29 42.00
CA VAL A 195 16.99 0.29 41.30
C VAL A 195 16.82 0.59 39.81
N ARG A 196 15.83 -0.02 39.16
CA ARG A 196 15.56 0.20 37.73
C ARG A 196 15.08 1.62 37.47
N ASP A 197 14.18 2.13 38.30
CA ASP A 197 13.64 3.48 38.13
C ASP A 197 14.74 4.55 38.38
N VAL A 198 15.62 4.35 39.38
CA VAL A 198 16.81 5.19 39.59
C VAL A 198 17.76 5.13 38.40
N GLN A 199 18.02 3.94 37.85
CA GLN A 199 18.87 3.79 36.66
C GLN A 199 18.28 4.50 35.45
N ASN A 200 16.98 4.38 35.20
CA ASN A 200 16.31 5.07 34.10
C ASN A 200 16.41 6.60 34.25
N VAL A 201 16.19 7.12 35.46
CA VAL A 201 16.34 8.55 35.75
C VAL A 201 17.80 8.99 35.58
N ALA A 202 18.75 8.21 36.09
CA ALA A 202 20.18 8.50 35.96
C ALA A 202 20.64 8.50 34.50
N ASP A 203 20.22 7.51 33.71
CA ASP A 203 20.55 7.41 32.28
C ASP A 203 20.05 8.63 31.51
N VAL A 204 18.79 9.05 31.73
CA VAL A 204 18.22 10.24 31.08
C VAL A 204 18.93 11.53 31.48
N LEU A 205 19.39 11.65 32.73
CA LEU A 205 20.05 12.85 33.24
C LEU A 205 21.54 12.94 32.89
N VAL A 206 22.24 11.81 32.89
CA VAL A 206 23.70 11.76 32.74
C VAL A 206 24.12 11.53 31.28
N ASP A 207 23.35 10.74 30.52
CA ASP A 207 23.63 10.43 29.11
C ASP A 207 22.36 10.60 28.25
N PRO A 208 21.87 11.84 28.08
CA PRO A 208 20.65 12.10 27.34
C PRO A 208 20.74 11.67 25.86
N GLU A 209 21.95 11.51 25.31
CA GLU A 209 22.19 11.06 23.93
C GLU A 209 22.35 9.53 23.81
N GLY A 210 22.43 8.79 24.92
CA GLY A 210 22.60 7.33 24.93
C GLY A 210 23.94 6.84 24.36
N SER A 211 24.96 7.70 24.38
CA SER A 211 26.28 7.49 23.79
C SER A 211 27.06 6.32 24.43
N LEU A 212 26.78 6.00 25.70
CA LEU A 212 27.50 4.97 26.45
C LEU A 212 27.13 3.53 26.06
N LYS A 213 26.01 3.32 25.34
CA LYS A 213 25.58 1.98 24.89
C LYS A 213 26.41 1.42 23.73
N SER A 214 27.23 2.23 23.06
CA SER A 214 28.11 1.78 21.98
C SER A 214 29.48 1.24 22.46
N GLY A 215 29.85 1.48 23.73
CA GLY A 215 31.22 1.23 24.23
C GLY A 215 31.40 0.07 25.23
N ILE A 216 30.34 -0.57 25.71
CA ILE A 216 30.45 -1.63 26.73
C ILE A 216 29.76 -2.91 26.25
N THR A 217 30.46 -3.68 25.42
CA THR A 217 30.34 -5.14 25.41
C THR A 217 30.74 -5.67 26.78
N GLY A 218 29.76 -5.97 27.63
CA GLY A 218 30.04 -6.47 28.98
C GLY A 218 28.81 -6.95 29.74
N ARG A 219 28.33 -8.15 29.39
CA ARG A 219 27.47 -9.02 30.21
C ARG A 219 26.04 -8.54 30.48
N LYS A 220 25.10 -8.93 29.62
CA LYS A 220 23.68 -9.07 30.00
C LYS A 220 23.57 -10.15 31.08
N PRO A 221 23.05 -9.88 32.30
CA PRO A 221 22.62 -10.95 33.17
C PRO A 221 21.39 -11.62 32.53
N ALA A 222 21.45 -12.95 32.41
CA ALA A 222 20.37 -13.75 31.87
C ALA A 222 19.18 -13.74 32.84
N THR A 223 18.20 -12.85 32.61
CA THR A 223 16.87 -13.00 33.21
C THR A 223 16.14 -14.08 32.42
N ARG A 224 16.06 -15.30 32.98
CA ARG A 224 15.25 -16.39 32.44
C ARG A 224 13.83 -15.89 32.20
N CYS A 225 13.37 -16.01 30.95
CA CYS A 225 11.96 -16.02 30.63
C CYS A 225 11.31 -17.19 31.38
N ALA A 226 10.50 -16.89 32.38
CA ALA A 226 9.44 -17.79 32.79
C ALA A 226 8.31 -17.62 31.76
N GLN A 227 8.13 -18.61 30.89
CA GLN A 227 6.94 -18.72 30.05
C GLN A 227 5.73 -18.82 30.98
N ILE A 228 4.94 -17.75 31.04
CA ILE A 228 3.57 -17.82 31.55
C ILE A 228 2.78 -18.51 30.44
N GLY A 229 2.58 -19.82 30.63
CA GLY A 229 1.73 -20.63 29.78
C GLY A 229 0.31 -20.12 29.80
N ASP A 230 -0.23 -20.02 28.59
CA ASP A 230 -1.61 -19.70 28.26
C ASP A 230 -2.57 -20.59 29.08
N ARG A 231 -3.39 -19.98 29.95
CA ARG A 231 -4.44 -20.68 30.68
C ARG A 231 -5.76 -20.46 29.95
N ASN A 232 -5.94 -21.18 28.85
CA ASN A 232 -7.27 -21.31 28.25
C ASN A 232 -7.42 -22.62 27.47
N GLU A 233 -7.18 -23.75 28.13
CA GLU A 233 -7.67 -25.06 27.68
C GLU A 233 -8.24 -25.82 28.88
N LEU A 234 -9.56 -25.90 28.96
CA LEU A 234 -10.30 -26.82 29.84
C LEU A 234 -10.26 -28.22 29.22
N PRO A 235 -9.77 -29.26 29.90
CA PRO A 235 -9.99 -30.62 29.44
C PRO A 235 -11.40 -31.08 29.80
N SER A 236 -12.16 -31.40 28.77
CA SER A 236 -13.40 -32.16 28.88
C SER A 236 -13.12 -33.57 29.41
N GLY A 237 -13.88 -34.01 30.42
CA GLY A 237 -14.03 -35.42 30.75
C GLY A 237 -13.46 -35.82 32.11
N ALA A 238 -14.28 -35.71 33.15
CA ALA A 238 -14.15 -36.52 34.35
C ALA A 238 -15.54 -36.77 34.94
N THR A 239 -16.02 -38.00 34.78
CA THR A 239 -17.22 -38.57 35.41
C THR A 239 -16.96 -38.74 36.91
N PRO A 240 -17.90 -38.40 37.82
CA PRO A 240 -17.70 -38.65 39.25
C PRO A 240 -17.93 -40.15 39.56
N PRO A 241 -17.15 -40.77 40.47
CA PRO A 241 -17.49 -42.09 40.97
C PRO A 241 -18.63 -42.00 42.01
N GLY A 242 -19.51 -43.00 41.95
CA GLY A 242 -20.56 -43.25 42.92
C GLY A 242 -20.03 -43.56 44.33
N GLY A 243 -20.91 -43.38 45.31
CA GLY A 243 -20.59 -43.34 46.73
C GLY A 243 -20.49 -44.68 47.46
N ASN A 244 -20.28 -44.59 48.77
CA ASN A 244 -20.96 -45.33 49.85
C ASN A 244 -20.17 -45.18 51.16
N GLY A 245 -20.87 -44.99 52.27
CA GLY A 245 -20.34 -45.10 53.64
C GLY A 245 -20.61 -43.88 54.49
#